data_AF-A0A661BYS2-F1
#
_entry.id   AF-A0A661BYS2-F1
#
_cell.length_a   1.000
_cell.length_b   1.000
_cell.length_c   1.000
_cell.angle_alpha   90.00
_cell.angle_beta   90.00
_cell.angle_gamma   90.00
#
_symmetry.space_group_name_H-M   'P 1'
#
loop_
_entity.id
_entity.type
_entity.pdbx_description
1 polymer ?
#
loop_
_entity_poly.entity_id
_entity_poly.type
_entity_poly.pdbx_seq_one_letter_code
_entity_poly.pdbx_strand_id
1 'polypeptide(L)'
;MVKQTTDILTGRILENETRLTLSQLCDACMVHAEYIIELVDEGFIEPSGMEKSHWCFNGITIKRVRKAKRLQQDLGINLAGVALAIELMDEIEQLRARLGRL
;
A
#
# COMPACT_ATOMS: atom_id res chain seq x y z
N MET A 1 37.73 -22.68 11.32
CA MET A 1 36.35 -23.20 11.26
C MET A 1 35.41 -21.99 11.28
N VAL A 2 34.88 -21.59 10.12
CA VAL A 2 34.04 -20.38 10.00
C VAL A 2 32.66 -20.68 10.56
N LYS A 3 32.24 -19.96 11.60
CA LYS A 3 30.85 -20.02 12.11
C LYS A 3 29.93 -19.41 11.05
N GLN A 4 29.07 -20.22 10.45
CA GLN A 4 27.95 -19.72 9.67
C GLN A 4 26.92 -19.18 10.66
N THR A 5 26.67 -17.87 10.61
CA THR A 5 25.57 -17.23 11.33
C THR A 5 24.32 -17.43 10.49
N THR A 6 23.37 -18.21 11.00
CA THR A 6 22.04 -18.36 10.39
C THR A 6 21.18 -17.19 10.86
N ASP A 7 20.94 -16.22 9.98
CA ASP A 7 20.02 -15.12 10.28
C ASP A 7 18.57 -15.64 10.23
N ILE A 8 17.91 -15.66 11.39
CA ILE A 8 16.50 -16.02 11.50
C ILE A 8 15.67 -14.78 11.14
N LEU A 9 15.07 -14.81 9.95
CA LEU A 9 14.10 -13.80 9.54
C LEU A 9 12.72 -14.17 10.09
N THR A 10 12.16 -13.31 10.94
CA THR A 10 10.78 -13.44 11.42
C THR A 10 9.86 -12.57 10.58
N GLY A 11 8.78 -13.14 10.08
CA GLY A 11 7.73 -12.43 9.34
C GLY A 11 6.35 -12.76 9.91
N ARG A 12 5.40 -11.84 9.76
CA ARG A 12 3.99 -12.06 10.12
C ARG A 12 3.16 -12.15 8.85
N ILE A 13 2.35 -13.20 8.72
CA ILE A 13 1.34 -13.30 7.67
C ILE A 13 0.23 -12.29 8.02
N LEU A 14 -0.05 -11.39 7.09
CA LEU A 14 -1.10 -10.38 7.23
C LEU A 14 -2.26 -10.80 6.34
N GLU A 15 -3.36 -11.20 6.96
CA GLU A 15 -4.62 -11.44 6.27
C GLU A 15 -5.34 -10.11 5.97
N ASN A 16 -6.30 -10.14 5.04
CA ASN A 16 -7.12 -8.98 4.74
C ASN A 16 -7.95 -8.50 5.95
N GLU A 17 -8.16 -9.29 7.00
CA GLU A 17 -8.89 -8.81 8.19
C GLU A 17 -7.96 -8.20 9.25
N THR A 18 -6.65 -8.21 8.99
CA THR A 18 -5.68 -7.67 9.95
C THR A 18 -5.89 -6.17 10.11
N ARG A 19 -6.08 -5.76 11.37
CA ARG A 19 -6.19 -4.37 11.79
C ARG A 19 -4.80 -3.82 12.10
N LEU A 20 -4.43 -2.73 11.44
CA LEU A 20 -3.13 -2.08 11.55
C LEU A 20 -3.29 -0.64 12.04
N THR A 21 -2.54 -0.26 13.07
CA THR A 21 -2.39 1.15 13.46
C THR A 21 -1.57 1.91 12.40
N LEU A 22 -1.60 3.24 12.45
CA LEU A 22 -0.74 4.10 11.61
C LEU A 22 0.73 3.69 11.69
N SER A 23 1.28 3.50 12.91
CA SER A 23 2.68 3.09 13.09
C SER A 23 2.98 1.75 12.43
N GLN A 24 2.12 0.75 12.62
CA GLN A 24 2.32 -0.57 12.02
C GLN A 24 2.24 -0.53 10.49
N LEU A 25 1.41 0.35 9.92
CA LEU A 25 1.33 0.54 8.48
C LEU A 25 2.59 1.22 7.93
N CYS A 26 3.11 2.23 8.63
CA CYS A 26 4.39 2.88 8.32
C CYS A 26 5.52 1.85 8.28
N ASP A 27 5.64 1.04 9.33
CA ASP A 27 6.67 0.00 9.44
C ASP A 27 6.54 -1.03 8.31
N ALA A 28 5.32 -1.51 8.05
CA ALA A 28 5.07 -2.49 7.00
C ALA A 28 5.38 -1.95 5.60
N CYS A 29 5.23 -0.65 5.36
CA CYS A 29 5.44 -0.03 4.05
C CYS A 29 6.81 0.64 3.92
N MET A 30 7.58 0.72 5.00
CA MET A 30 8.85 1.46 5.10
C MET A 30 8.68 2.90 4.59
N VAL A 31 7.75 3.63 5.19
CA VAL A 31 7.41 5.03 4.89
C VAL A 31 7.18 5.81 6.18
N HIS A 32 7.27 7.12 6.10
CA HIS A 32 6.96 8.02 7.22
C HIS A 32 5.45 8.25 7.35
N ALA A 33 5.01 8.69 8.53
CA ALA A 33 3.59 8.92 8.83
C ALA A 33 2.97 9.99 7.95
N GLU A 34 3.74 11.02 7.59
CA GLU A 34 3.35 12.12 6.70
C GLU A 34 2.85 11.58 5.36
N TYR A 35 3.54 10.58 4.80
CA TYR A 35 3.15 9.96 3.53
C TYR A 35 1.83 9.18 3.65
N ILE A 36 1.64 8.45 4.75
CA ILE A 36 0.37 7.75 4.99
C ILE A 36 -0.77 8.75 5.20
N ILE A 37 -0.53 9.84 5.93
CA ILE A 37 -1.50 10.91 6.14
C ILE A 37 -1.90 11.54 4.80
N GLU A 38 -0.94 11.85 3.94
CA GLU A 38 -1.21 12.41 2.61
C GLU A 38 -2.07 11.47 1.77
N LEU A 39 -1.79 10.16 1.80
CA LEU A 39 -2.62 9.15 1.13
C LEU A 39 -4.06 9.10 1.66
N VAL A 40 -4.27 9.40 2.95
CA VAL A 40 -5.60 9.50 3.55
C VAL A 40 -6.30 10.79 3.11
N ASP A 41 -5.58 11.91 3.15
CA ASP A 41 -6.10 13.22 2.81
C ASP A 41 -6.52 13.29 1.32
N GLU A 42 -5.79 12.61 0.44
CA GLU A 42 -6.12 12.43 -0.99
C GLU A 42 -7.18 11.34 -1.24
N GLY A 43 -7.68 10.66 -0.19
CA GLY A 43 -8.70 9.62 -0.29
C GLY A 43 -8.23 8.29 -0.90
N PHE A 44 -6.92 8.11 -1.12
CA PHE A 44 -6.37 6.90 -1.71
C PHE A 44 -6.47 5.69 -0.79
N ILE A 45 -6.40 5.92 0.53
CA ILE A 45 -6.67 4.92 1.55
C ILE A 45 -7.59 5.52 2.62
N GLU A 46 -8.45 4.69 3.19
CA GLU A 46 -9.39 5.13 4.22
C GLU A 46 -9.11 4.40 5.54
N PRO A 47 -8.81 5.13 6.63
CA PRO A 47 -8.77 4.55 7.96
C PRO A 47 -10.18 4.43 8.54
N SER A 48 -10.33 3.49 9.47
CA SER A 48 -11.39 3.57 10.48
C SER A 48 -10.93 4.41 11.67
N GLY A 49 -11.84 5.18 12.27
CA GLY A 49 -11.54 6.10 13.37
C GLY A 49 -11.46 7.56 12.91
N MET A 50 -11.95 8.50 13.73
CA MET A 50 -12.03 9.92 13.36
C MET A 50 -10.71 10.67 13.54
N GLU A 51 -9.90 10.28 14.52
CA GLU A 51 -8.63 10.94 14.83
C GLU A 51 -7.44 10.10 14.39
N LYS A 52 -6.34 10.76 13.99
CA LYS A 52 -5.09 10.11 13.54
C LYS A 52 -4.53 9.10 14.55
N SER A 53 -4.67 9.40 15.85
CA SER A 53 -4.29 8.54 16.97
C SER A 53 -5.07 7.22 17.04
N HIS A 54 -6.30 7.21 16.51
CA HIS A 54 -7.20 6.06 16.52
C HIS A 54 -7.35 5.41 15.15
N TRP A 55 -6.57 5.85 14.15
CA TRP A 55 -6.62 5.28 12.81
C TRP A 55 -6.27 3.81 12.80
N CYS A 56 -7.15 3.04 12.17
CA CYS A 56 -6.96 1.64 11.93
C CYS A 56 -7.23 1.28 10.46
N PHE A 57 -6.28 0.56 9.86
CA PHE A 57 -6.28 0.17 8.46
C PHE A 57 -6.43 -1.35 8.32
N ASN A 58 -6.92 -1.77 7.17
CA ASN A 58 -7.00 -3.16 6.76
C ASN A 58 -5.64 -3.63 6.18
N GLY A 59 -5.26 -4.90 6.34
CA GLY A 59 -4.05 -5.47 5.74
C GLY A 59 -3.91 -5.25 4.23
N ILE A 60 -5.01 -5.16 3.49
CA ILE A 60 -5.03 -4.85 2.04
C ILE A 60 -4.45 -3.46 1.74
N THR A 61 -4.51 -2.52 2.70
CA THR A 61 -3.96 -1.17 2.58
C THR A 61 -2.45 -1.21 2.32
N ILE A 62 -1.71 -2.18 2.85
CA ILE A 62 -0.26 -2.33 2.57
C ILE A 62 0.00 -2.49 1.07
N LYS A 63 -0.80 -3.32 0.39
CA LYS A 63 -0.65 -3.53 -1.05
C LYS A 63 -0.90 -2.24 -1.82
N ARG A 64 -1.93 -1.48 -1.43
CA ARG A 64 -2.27 -0.18 -2.04
C ARG A 64 -1.14 0.83 -1.84
N VAL A 65 -0.67 1.02 -0.61
CA VAL A 65 0.43 1.96 -0.27
C VAL A 65 1.70 1.62 -1.05
N ARG A 66 2.09 0.34 -1.10
CA ARG A 66 3.27 -0.10 -1.86
C ARG A 66 3.10 0.11 -3.37
N LYS A 67 1.92 -0.14 -3.94
CA LYS A 67 1.62 0.13 -5.36
C LYS A 67 1.76 1.63 -5.65
N ALA A 68 1.17 2.48 -4.80
CA ALA A 68 1.27 3.93 -4.94
C ALA A 68 2.72 4.43 -4.87
N LYS A 69 3.48 4.01 -3.86
CA LYS A 69 4.89 4.38 -3.68
C LYS A 69 5.72 4.01 -4.91
N ARG A 70 5.52 2.80 -5.44
CA ARG A 70 6.23 2.35 -6.64
C ARG A 70 5.87 3.19 -7.85
N LEU A 71 4.59 3.50 -8.08
CA LEU A 71 4.16 4.31 -9.21
C LEU A 71 4.68 5.75 -9.14
N GLN A 72 4.66 6.37 -7.96
CA GLN A 72 5.25 7.70 -7.78
C GLN A 72 6.74 7.70 -8.14
N GLN A 73 7.48 6.68 -7.69
CA GLN A 73 8.92 6.57 -7.95
C GLN A 73 9.21 6.29 -9.44
N ASP A 74 8.47 5.37 -10.04
CA ASP A 74 8.69 4.93 -11.41
C ASP A 74 8.27 6.01 -12.44
N LEU A 75 7.25 6.83 -12.12
CA LEU A 75 6.65 7.80 -13.04
C LEU A 75 6.92 9.27 -12.68
N GLY A 76 7.44 9.56 -11.48
CA GLY A 76 7.69 10.93 -11.02
C GLY A 76 6.43 11.77 -10.82
N ILE A 77 5.29 11.13 -10.54
CA ILE A 77 3.97 11.78 -10.41
C ILE A 77 3.56 11.95 -8.95
N ASN A 78 2.69 12.92 -8.69
CA ASN A 78 2.07 13.13 -7.37
C ASN A 78 0.99 12.06 -7.07
N LEU A 79 0.41 12.09 -5.87
CA LEU A 79 -0.60 11.12 -5.46
C LEU A 79 -1.88 11.14 -6.31
N ALA A 80 -2.36 12.33 -6.69
CA ALA A 80 -3.48 12.45 -7.62
C ALA A 80 -3.18 11.75 -8.97
N GLY A 81 -1.97 11.92 -9.50
CA GLY A 81 -1.51 11.24 -10.70
C GLY A 81 -1.43 9.72 -10.52
N VAL A 82 -1.01 9.23 -9.34
CA VAL A 82 -1.02 7.81 -9.02
C VAL A 82 -2.43 7.23 -9.00
N ALA A 83 -3.39 7.93 -8.40
CA ALA A 83 -4.78 7.49 -8.37
C ALA A 83 -5.32 7.31 -9.80
N LEU A 84 -5.12 8.32 -10.66
CA LEU A 84 -5.48 8.25 -12.07
C LEU A 84 -4.76 7.11 -12.81
N ALA A 85 -3.45 6.94 -12.59
CA ALA A 85 -2.70 5.86 -13.21
C ALA A 85 -3.23 4.48 -12.80
N ILE A 86 -3.67 4.31 -11.55
CA ILE A 86 -4.28 3.06 -11.08
C ILE A 86 -5.61 2.81 -11.77
N GLU A 87 -6.48 3.82 -11.87
CA GLU A 87 -7.75 3.70 -12.58
C GLU A 87 -7.55 3.30 -14.05
N LEU A 88 -6.60 3.95 -14.74
CA LEU A 88 -6.28 3.63 -16.14
C LEU A 88 -5.71 2.23 -16.30
N MET A 89 -4.88 1.75 -15.36
CA MET A 89 -4.40 0.37 -15.38
C MET A 89 -5.54 -0.63 -15.19
N ASP A 90 -6.45 -0.36 -14.26
CA ASP A 90 -7.62 -1.21 -14.02
C ASP A 90 -8.54 -1.22 -15.26
N GLU A 91 -8.71 -0.07 -15.95
CA GLU A 91 -9.45 0.02 -17.21
C GLU A 91 -8.76 -0.79 -18.34
N ILE A 92 -7.44 -0.70 -18.47
CA ILE A 92 -6.67 -1.49 -19.45
C ILE A 92 -6.83 -3.00 -19.17
N GLU A 93 -6.80 -3.42 -17.90
CA GLU A 93 -7.03 -4.80 -17.51
C GLU A 93 -8.44 -5.27 -17.89
N GLN A 94 -9.47 -4.44 -17.66
CA GLN A 94 -10.85 -4.74 -18.06
C GLN A 94 -10.99 -4.86 -19.59
N LEU A 95 -10.39 -3.93 -20.35
CA LEU A 95 -10.43 -3.96 -21.81
C LEU A 95 -9.72 -5.20 -22.36
N ARG A 96 -8.54 -5.55 -21.84
CA ARG A 96 -7.81 -6.76 -22.22
C ARG A 96 -8.61 -8.03 -21.90
N ALA A 97 -9.27 -8.08 -20.74
CA ALA A 97 -10.12 -9.21 -20.36
C ALA A 97 -11.32 -9.37 -21.31
N ARG A 98 -11.87 -8.28 -21.86
CA ARG A 98 -12.95 -8.34 -22.86
C ARG A 98 -12.46 -8.85 -24.22
N LEU A 99 -11.27 -8.44 -24.65
CA LEU A 99 -10.67 -8.91 -25.90
C LEU A 99 -10.26 -10.39 -25.84
N GLY A 100 -9.74 -10.86 -24.71
CA GLY A 100 -9.37 -12.28 -24.54
C GLY A 100 -10.56 -13.24 -24.37
N ARG A 101 -11.80 -12.72 -24.33
CA ARG A 101 -13.05 -13.50 -24.31
C ARG A 101 -13.70 -13.61 -25.70
N LEU A 102 -13.13 -12.95 -26.72
CA LEU A 102 -13.51 -13.05 -28.13
C LEU A 102 -12.57 -14.02 -28.85
#